data_AF-A0A2T1DTT9-F1
#
_entry.id   AF-A0A2T1DTT9-F1
#
_cell.length_a   1.000
_cell.length_b   1.000
_cell.length_c   1.000
_cell.angle_alpha   90.00
_cell.angle_beta   90.00
_cell.angle_gamma   90.00
#
_symmetry.space_group_name_H-M   'P 1'
#
loop_
_entity.id
_entity.type
_entity.pdbx_description
1 polymer ?
#
loop_
_entity_poly.entity_id
_entity_poly.type
_entity_poly.pdbx_seq_one_letter_code
_entity_poly.pdbx_strand_id
1 'polypeptide(L)'
;MTATNASTGSKSDASTSIRFVIQDAYDRGATALYLQPGRPPFYRMSGKLLPQDHLSPLTPEQFRHYLQEVLSPQQLKHYLEIRKLDAEVRIPGFMQGRINCGPTAQGTEAMSLNAIALDGPDREVQRRGTVQVMVEDACKQRASDIHLQVGEPVRFRIQGKMVKQETYGKITARQFEDFLHEVLSTNQQEQFRVRQELDTAILYEGMVRCRVNCSQSIMGGAMVLRLISLDVPTLRKLGLPDILGVLAEERQGLILVTGSVNSGKSTSLAAMLRHVNETLPRKIVTIEDPIEYVHSSNQSLVSQREVGLHTQEFKDALRGALRQDPDIILIGEMRDRETVDTAIRASLTGHLVLGTLHTKGSVNAFKRLLNFYTPEEQETVRIQIVDALRAVIAQALVPTVHGGRTAALEIMVNTDTIRDYLQKGAIEEIYQLMEEGKDGSQTLNQALFDLYEGGVITPHDALTASLFPDDLNYMLKNYTRRSSRSGLMTSEYFNHQMT
;
A
#
# COMPACT_ATOMS: atom_id res chain seq x y z
N MET A 1 40.93 -25.67 -31.75
CA MET A 1 39.73 -25.85 -32.60
C MET A 1 38.53 -25.90 -31.69
N THR A 2 37.78 -24.81 -31.56
CA THR A 2 36.33 -24.81 -31.31
C THR A 2 35.83 -23.39 -31.49
N ALA A 3 34.91 -23.25 -32.43
CA ALA A 3 34.41 -21.99 -32.96
C ALA A 3 33.44 -21.31 -32.00
N THR A 4 33.57 -20.01 -31.92
CA THR A 4 32.63 -19.03 -31.42
C THR A 4 31.38 -19.02 -32.30
N ASN A 5 30.24 -19.45 -31.77
CA ASN A 5 28.93 -19.17 -32.35
C ASN A 5 28.27 -18.03 -31.55
N ALA A 6 28.46 -16.81 -32.04
CA ALA A 6 27.66 -15.66 -31.65
C ALA A 6 26.34 -15.72 -32.43
N SER A 7 25.27 -16.19 -31.80
CA SER A 7 23.91 -16.06 -32.30
C SER A 7 23.35 -14.69 -31.90
N THR A 8 23.68 -13.66 -32.68
CA THR A 8 22.92 -12.40 -32.68
C THR A 8 21.58 -12.63 -33.37
N GLY A 9 20.64 -13.22 -32.64
CA GLY A 9 19.23 -13.22 -33.01
C GLY A 9 18.62 -11.89 -32.59
N SER A 10 18.37 -11.00 -33.55
CA SER A 10 17.52 -9.82 -33.36
C SER A 10 16.14 -10.30 -32.90
N LYS A 11 15.79 -10.04 -31.63
CA LYS A 11 14.41 -10.22 -31.14
C LYS A 11 13.50 -9.31 -31.97
N SER A 12 12.54 -9.92 -32.65
CA SER A 12 11.51 -9.24 -33.43
C SER A 12 10.69 -8.30 -32.55
N ASP A 13 10.72 -7.01 -32.87
CA ASP A 13 10.06 -5.90 -32.19
C ASP A 13 8.54 -5.88 -32.51
N ALA A 14 7.84 -6.98 -32.22
CA ALA A 14 6.52 -7.27 -32.77
C ALA A 14 5.36 -6.47 -32.15
N SER A 15 5.59 -5.50 -31.27
CA SER A 15 4.52 -4.86 -30.49
C SER A 15 4.55 -3.32 -30.43
N THR A 16 5.27 -2.63 -31.31
CA THR A 16 5.19 -1.16 -31.36
C THR A 16 3.84 -0.75 -31.95
N SER A 17 2.95 -0.11 -31.17
CA SER A 17 1.65 0.39 -31.65
C SER A 17 1.83 1.61 -32.56
N ILE A 18 0.95 1.77 -33.56
CA ILE A 18 0.94 2.97 -34.43
C ILE A 18 0.77 4.27 -33.63
N ARG A 19 0.08 4.23 -32.48
CA ARG A 19 -0.07 5.40 -31.61
C ARG A 19 1.28 5.91 -31.10
N PHE A 20 2.18 4.99 -30.72
CA PHE A 20 3.54 5.35 -30.31
C PHE A 20 4.32 6.01 -31.46
N VAL A 21 4.24 5.44 -32.68
CA VAL A 21 4.93 5.97 -33.86
C VAL A 21 4.44 7.37 -34.21
N ILE A 22 3.12 7.60 -34.13
CA ILE A 22 2.50 8.92 -34.36
C ILE A 22 2.91 9.92 -33.28
N GLN A 23 2.89 9.51 -32.00
CA GLN A 23 3.26 10.37 -30.88
C GLN A 23 4.74 10.79 -30.96
N ASP A 24 5.66 9.85 -31.19
CA ASP A 24 7.10 10.16 -31.34
C ASP A 24 7.35 11.13 -32.51
N ALA A 25 6.66 10.96 -33.64
CA ALA A 25 6.77 11.91 -34.75
C ALA A 25 6.22 13.30 -34.37
N TYR A 26 5.07 13.37 -33.70
CA TYR A 26 4.47 14.63 -33.27
C TYR A 26 5.37 15.38 -32.26
N ASP A 27 5.96 14.67 -31.29
CA ASP A 27 6.84 15.25 -30.27
C ASP A 27 8.13 15.83 -30.87
N ARG A 28 8.55 15.28 -32.02
CA ARG A 28 9.66 15.83 -32.84
C ARG A 28 9.24 17.01 -33.71
N GLY A 29 8.01 17.53 -33.57
CA GLY A 29 7.48 18.64 -34.37
C GLY A 29 7.16 18.24 -35.82
N ALA A 30 6.82 16.98 -36.07
CA ALA A 30 6.47 16.53 -37.41
C ALA A 30 5.16 17.14 -37.93
N THR A 31 5.18 17.48 -39.21
CA THR A 31 4.00 17.92 -39.98
C THR A 31 3.34 16.77 -40.75
N ALA A 32 4.09 15.68 -40.95
CA ALA A 32 3.61 14.46 -41.59
C ALA A 32 4.42 13.23 -41.14
N LEU A 33 3.79 12.06 -41.14
CA LEU A 33 4.39 10.74 -40.91
C LEU A 33 4.25 9.89 -42.17
N TYR A 34 5.26 9.09 -42.49
CA TYR A 34 5.34 8.23 -43.67
C TYR A 34 5.75 6.82 -43.25
N LEU A 35 4.99 5.83 -43.70
CA LEU A 35 5.18 4.43 -43.34
C LEU A 35 5.18 3.58 -44.60
N GLN A 36 6.16 2.68 -44.69
CA GLN A 36 6.33 1.77 -45.81
C GLN A 36 6.98 0.46 -45.30
N PRO A 37 6.46 -0.73 -45.68
CA PRO A 37 7.11 -1.99 -45.37
C PRO A 37 8.57 -2.04 -45.87
N GLY A 38 9.45 -2.63 -45.06
CA GLY A 38 10.88 -2.74 -45.33
C GLY A 38 11.69 -1.48 -45.02
N ARG A 39 11.06 -0.42 -44.49
CA ARG A 39 11.74 0.81 -44.05
C ARG A 39 11.33 1.20 -42.63
N PRO A 40 12.18 1.88 -41.86
CA PRO A 40 11.75 2.49 -40.62
C PRO A 40 10.71 3.58 -40.91
N PRO A 41 9.85 3.92 -39.94
CA PRO A 41 8.99 5.09 -40.03
C PRO A 41 9.78 6.38 -40.31
N PHE A 42 9.24 7.27 -41.14
CA PHE A 42 9.81 8.58 -41.45
C PHE A 42 8.83 9.69 -41.08
N TYR A 43 9.34 10.83 -40.64
CA TYR A 43 8.54 12.02 -40.37
C TYR A 43 9.10 13.24 -41.10
N ARG A 44 8.25 14.23 -41.34
CA ARG A 44 8.64 15.49 -41.99
C ARG A 44 8.63 16.64 -41.00
N MET A 45 9.79 17.25 -40.78
CA MET A 45 9.96 18.44 -39.94
C MET A 45 10.62 19.54 -40.76
N SER A 46 10.02 20.74 -40.77
CA SER A 46 10.56 21.91 -41.49
C SER A 46 10.96 21.63 -42.94
N GLY A 47 10.15 20.84 -43.65
CA GLY A 47 10.37 20.45 -45.05
C GLY A 47 11.39 19.32 -45.27
N LYS A 48 12.10 18.85 -44.24
CA LYS A 48 13.05 17.74 -44.33
C LYS A 48 12.40 16.43 -43.89
N LEU A 49 12.66 15.35 -44.63
CA LEU A 49 12.23 14.00 -44.29
C LEU A 49 13.32 13.33 -43.45
N LEU A 50 12.98 12.92 -42.23
CA LEU A 50 13.90 12.32 -41.26
C LEU A 50 13.40 10.94 -40.83
N PRO A 51 14.27 9.94 -40.70
CA PRO A 51 13.89 8.63 -40.17
C PRO A 51 13.69 8.66 -38.64
N GLN A 52 12.81 7.79 -38.13
CA GLN A 52 12.74 7.45 -36.71
C GLN A 52 13.74 6.32 -36.45
N ASP A 53 15.05 6.62 -36.45
CA ASP A 53 16.15 5.63 -36.47
C ASP A 53 16.17 4.64 -35.29
N HIS A 54 15.45 4.95 -34.20
CA HIS A 54 15.29 4.07 -33.05
C HIS A 54 14.21 3.00 -33.25
N LEU A 55 13.44 3.07 -34.34
CA LEU A 55 12.40 2.11 -34.70
C LEU A 55 12.90 1.14 -35.79
N SER A 56 12.58 -0.14 -35.60
CA SER A 56 12.89 -1.19 -36.57
C SER A 56 12.14 -0.99 -37.90
N PRO A 57 12.68 -1.45 -39.05
CA PRO A 57 11.95 -1.46 -40.31
C PRO A 57 10.61 -2.21 -40.22
N LEU A 58 9.56 -1.63 -40.79
CA LEU A 58 8.20 -2.16 -40.73
C LEU A 58 8.07 -3.48 -41.48
N THR A 59 7.51 -4.50 -40.82
CA THR A 59 7.08 -5.71 -41.54
C THR A 59 5.76 -5.47 -42.29
N PRO A 60 5.45 -6.24 -43.36
CA PRO A 60 4.15 -6.16 -44.03
C PRO A 60 2.95 -6.48 -43.12
N GLU A 61 3.16 -7.26 -42.06
CA GLU A 61 2.12 -7.55 -41.06
C GLU A 61 1.86 -6.36 -40.15
N GLN A 62 2.93 -5.73 -39.63
CA GLN A 62 2.82 -4.52 -38.82
C GLN A 62 2.14 -3.38 -39.59
N PHE A 63 2.51 -3.19 -40.86
CA PHE A 63 1.88 -2.18 -41.71
C PHE A 63 0.37 -2.41 -41.87
N ARG A 64 -0.06 -3.67 -42.06
CA ARG A 64 -1.49 -4.03 -42.13
C ARG A 64 -2.21 -3.79 -40.79
N HIS A 65 -1.55 -4.07 -39.67
CA HIS A 65 -2.11 -3.79 -38.35
C HIS A 65 -2.30 -2.28 -38.13
N TYR A 66 -1.34 -1.46 -38.55
CA TYR A 66 -1.45 0.00 -38.44
C TYR A 66 -2.60 0.55 -39.27
N LEU A 67 -2.84 0.01 -40.46
CA LEU A 67 -4.03 0.38 -41.25
C LEU A 67 -5.34 0.06 -40.52
N GLN A 68 -5.41 -1.07 -39.81
CA GLN A 68 -6.59 -1.45 -39.03
C GLN A 68 -6.82 -0.54 -37.81
N GLU A 69 -5.75 -0.06 -37.19
CA GLU A 69 -5.83 0.86 -36.05
C GLU A 69 -6.22 2.30 -36.47
N VAL A 70 -5.77 2.76 -37.65
CA VAL A 70 -5.96 4.14 -38.10
C VAL A 70 -7.25 4.33 -38.91
N LEU A 71 -7.64 3.34 -39.72
CA LEU A 71 -8.81 3.43 -40.59
C LEU A 71 -10.07 2.95 -39.90
N SER A 72 -11.18 3.67 -40.12
CA SER A 72 -12.51 3.13 -39.76
C SER A 72 -12.84 1.86 -40.56
N PRO A 73 -13.77 1.01 -40.10
CA PRO A 73 -14.15 -0.21 -40.82
C PRO A 73 -14.58 0.03 -42.28
N GLN A 74 -15.28 1.14 -42.54
CA GLN A 74 -15.71 1.53 -43.89
C GLN A 74 -14.53 1.94 -44.77
N GLN A 75 -13.61 2.75 -44.24
CA GLN A 75 -12.40 3.18 -44.96
C GLN A 75 -11.45 2.02 -45.24
N LEU A 76 -11.29 1.10 -44.28
CA LEU A 76 -10.46 -0.09 -44.45
C LEU A 76 -11.03 -0.98 -45.55
N LYS A 77 -12.35 -1.22 -45.57
CA LYS A 77 -13.01 -1.99 -46.63
C LYS A 77 -12.77 -1.35 -48.00
N HIS A 78 -12.95 -0.04 -48.11
CA HIS A 78 -12.71 0.71 -49.34
C HIS A 78 -11.25 0.61 -49.81
N TYR A 79 -10.29 0.74 -48.88
CA TYR A 79 -8.87 0.59 -49.20
C TYR A 79 -8.53 -0.82 -49.71
N LEU A 80 -9.10 -1.87 -49.11
CA LEU A 80 -8.85 -3.25 -49.54
C LEU A 80 -9.39 -3.53 -50.95
N GLU A 81 -10.49 -2.89 -51.37
CA GLU A 81 -11.08 -3.02 -52.70
C GLU A 81 -10.32 -2.21 -53.77
N ILE A 82 -10.01 -0.94 -53.48
CA ILE A 82 -9.49 0.02 -54.48
C ILE A 82 -7.95 0.12 -54.44
N ARG A 83 -7.31 -0.35 -53.35
CA ARG A 83 -5.88 -0.20 -53.07
C ARG A 83 -5.37 1.24 -53.03
N LYS A 84 -6.29 2.21 -52.95
CA LYS A 84 -6.01 3.64 -52.78
C LYS A 84 -7.04 4.26 -51.86
N LEU A 85 -6.62 5.18 -51.00
CA LEU A 85 -7.49 5.94 -50.12
C LEU A 85 -6.86 7.31 -49.83
N ASP A 86 -7.63 8.37 -50.01
CA ASP A 86 -7.34 9.72 -49.52
C ASP A 86 -8.56 10.17 -48.71
N ALA A 87 -8.42 10.27 -47.39
CA ALA A 87 -9.52 10.56 -46.50
C ALA A 87 -9.08 11.23 -45.20
N GLU A 88 -10.00 11.96 -44.58
CA GLU A 88 -9.85 12.36 -43.19
C GLU A 88 -9.96 11.13 -42.28
N VAL A 89 -9.07 11.06 -41.30
CA VAL A 89 -9.04 10.01 -40.28
C VAL A 89 -9.09 10.61 -38.90
N ARG A 90 -9.81 9.93 -38.01
CA ARG A 90 -9.93 10.29 -36.61
C ARG A 90 -9.76 9.03 -35.77
N ILE A 91 -8.79 9.08 -34.87
CA ILE A 91 -8.65 8.11 -33.78
C ILE A 91 -9.22 8.82 -32.54
N PRO A 92 -10.46 8.49 -32.10
CA PRO A 92 -11.11 9.20 -31.01
C PRO A 92 -10.25 9.25 -29.73
N GLY A 93 -10.06 10.44 -29.16
CA GLY A 93 -9.27 10.65 -27.94
C GLY A 93 -7.76 10.64 -28.16
N PHE A 94 -7.30 10.66 -29.42
CA PHE A 94 -5.89 10.61 -29.76
C PHE A 94 -5.52 11.59 -30.87
N MET A 95 -6.07 11.46 -32.09
CA MET A 95 -5.69 12.33 -33.20
C MET A 95 -6.77 12.51 -34.27
N GLN A 96 -6.65 13.62 -35.00
CA GLN A 96 -7.36 13.93 -36.24
C GLN A 96 -6.34 14.33 -37.31
N GLY A 97 -6.56 13.93 -38.55
CA GLY A 97 -5.65 14.23 -39.65
C GLY A 97 -6.14 13.69 -40.98
N ARG A 98 -5.29 13.70 -41.99
CA ARG A 98 -5.60 13.20 -43.33
C ARG A 98 -4.64 12.10 -43.73
N ILE A 99 -5.18 10.94 -44.07
CA ILE A 99 -4.39 9.79 -44.52
C ILE A 99 -4.40 9.71 -46.05
N ASN A 100 -3.24 9.38 -46.61
CA ASN A 100 -3.10 8.95 -48.00
C ASN A 100 -2.44 7.57 -48.03
N CYS A 101 -3.15 6.57 -48.54
CA CYS A 101 -2.66 5.20 -48.68
C CYS A 101 -2.70 4.78 -50.16
N GLY A 102 -1.66 4.10 -50.62
CA GLY A 102 -1.63 3.51 -51.94
C GLY A 102 -0.27 2.92 -52.33
N PRO A 103 -0.18 2.22 -53.46
CA PRO A 103 1.07 1.69 -53.96
C PRO A 103 2.00 2.83 -54.42
N THR A 104 3.26 2.72 -54.06
CA THR A 104 4.35 3.54 -54.61
C THR A 104 4.58 3.21 -56.09
N ALA A 105 5.40 4.03 -56.78
CA ALA A 105 5.80 3.76 -58.17
C ALA A 105 6.50 2.39 -58.36
N GLN A 106 7.04 1.81 -57.28
CA GLN A 106 7.67 0.50 -57.25
C GLN A 106 6.70 -0.64 -56.87
N GLY A 107 5.40 -0.35 -56.72
CA GLY A 107 4.36 -1.33 -56.39
C GLY A 107 4.28 -1.70 -54.90
N THR A 108 5.15 -1.15 -54.04
CA THR A 108 5.09 -1.37 -52.59
C THR A 108 3.99 -0.51 -51.95
N GLU A 109 3.21 -1.04 -51.02
CA GLU A 109 2.22 -0.29 -50.26
C GLU A 109 2.89 0.78 -49.37
N ALA A 110 2.30 1.97 -49.29
CA ALA A 110 2.74 3.02 -48.38
C ALA A 110 1.54 3.81 -47.85
N MET A 111 1.70 4.38 -46.66
CA MET A 111 0.75 5.35 -46.12
C MET A 111 1.48 6.61 -45.63
N SER A 112 0.81 7.75 -45.76
CA SER A 112 1.23 8.99 -45.12
C SER A 112 0.08 9.58 -44.30
N LEU A 113 0.41 10.08 -43.12
CA LEU A 113 -0.48 10.82 -42.25
C LEU A 113 -0.04 12.28 -42.25
N ASN A 114 -0.92 13.17 -42.69
CA ASN A 114 -0.66 14.60 -42.82
C ASN A 114 -1.61 15.38 -41.91
N ALA A 115 -1.25 16.62 -41.61
CA ALA A 115 -2.05 17.50 -40.74
C ALA A 115 -2.42 16.81 -39.42
N ILE A 116 -1.44 16.13 -38.81
CA ILE A 116 -1.62 15.39 -37.56
C ILE A 116 -1.89 16.42 -36.45
N ALA A 117 -3.14 16.51 -36.03
CA ALA A 117 -3.55 17.23 -34.84
C ALA A 117 -3.86 16.20 -33.76
N LEU A 118 -3.03 16.13 -32.72
CA LEU A 118 -3.40 15.37 -31.54
C LEU A 118 -4.58 16.06 -30.85
N ASP A 119 -5.54 15.29 -30.34
CA ASP A 119 -6.63 15.83 -29.54
C ASP A 119 -6.00 16.55 -28.32
N GLY A 120 -6.05 17.88 -28.33
CA GLY A 120 -5.52 18.71 -27.25
C GLY A 120 -6.59 18.93 -26.17
N PRO A 121 -6.23 18.95 -24.87
CA PRO A 121 -7.17 19.37 -23.85
C PRO A 121 -7.53 20.85 -24.01
N ASP A 122 -8.76 21.19 -23.59
CA ASP A 122 -9.24 22.58 -23.57
C ASP A 122 -8.30 23.46 -22.72
N ARG A 123 -8.08 24.72 -23.10
CA ARG A 123 -7.06 25.58 -22.46
C ARG A 123 -7.32 25.84 -20.97
N GLU A 124 -8.58 25.77 -20.53
CA GLU A 124 -8.94 25.81 -19.10
C GLU A 124 -8.58 24.53 -18.34
N VAL A 125 -8.65 23.37 -19.01
CA VAL A 125 -8.30 22.05 -18.45
C VAL A 125 -6.78 21.93 -18.25
N GLN A 126 -5.96 22.54 -19.11
CA GLN A 126 -4.50 22.58 -18.94
C GLN A 126 -4.04 23.37 -17.70
N ARG A 127 -4.77 24.40 -17.27
CA ARG A 127 -4.41 25.21 -16.09
C ARG A 127 -4.84 24.59 -14.76
N ARG A 128 -5.81 23.66 -14.78
CA ARG A 128 -6.35 22.98 -13.57
C ARG A 128 -6.04 21.48 -13.52
N GLY A 129 -5.38 20.94 -14.54
CA GLY A 129 -5.29 19.50 -14.79
C GLY A 129 -4.06 18.80 -14.25
N THR A 130 -3.24 19.40 -13.39
CA THR A 130 -2.13 18.69 -12.72
C THR A 130 -2.67 17.70 -11.70
N VAL A 131 -1.91 16.63 -11.42
CA VAL A 131 -2.28 15.63 -10.40
C VAL A 131 -2.38 16.28 -9.01
N GLN A 132 -1.49 17.22 -8.67
CA GLN A 132 -1.51 17.95 -7.40
C GLN A 132 -2.85 18.66 -7.15
N VAL A 133 -3.38 19.39 -8.15
CA VAL A 133 -4.69 20.06 -8.04
C VAL A 133 -5.82 19.04 -7.86
N MET A 134 -5.77 17.90 -8.57
CA MET A 134 -6.74 16.83 -8.37
C MET A 134 -6.65 16.25 -6.95
N VAL A 135 -5.45 16.13 -6.40
CA VAL A 135 -5.21 15.69 -5.02
C VAL A 135 -5.78 16.69 -4.02
N GLU A 136 -5.54 17.98 -4.20
CA GLU A 136 -6.13 19.04 -3.36
C GLU A 136 -7.66 18.99 -3.34
N ASP A 137 -8.27 18.85 -4.52
CA ASP A 137 -9.72 18.81 -4.65
C ASP A 137 -10.31 17.50 -4.10
N ALA A 138 -9.61 16.37 -4.28
CA ALA A 138 -9.95 15.10 -3.67
C ALA A 138 -9.91 15.16 -2.13
N CYS A 139 -8.89 15.80 -1.56
CA CYS A 139 -8.78 16.04 -0.12
C CYS A 139 -9.95 16.89 0.40
N LYS A 140 -10.29 18.01 -0.27
CA LYS A 140 -11.45 18.85 0.09
C LYS A 140 -12.76 18.08 0.05
N GLN A 141 -12.92 17.19 -0.92
CA GLN A 141 -14.09 16.33 -1.08
C GLN A 141 -14.07 15.07 -0.19
N ARG A 142 -13.02 14.86 0.62
CA ARG A 142 -12.80 13.66 1.45
C ARG A 142 -12.88 12.35 0.65
N ALA A 143 -12.27 12.35 -0.54
CA ALA A 143 -12.14 11.16 -1.36
C ALA A 143 -11.07 10.20 -0.79
N SER A 144 -11.27 8.89 -0.98
CA SER A 144 -10.31 7.84 -0.63
C SER A 144 -9.34 7.54 -1.75
N ASP A 145 -9.79 7.64 -3.00
CA ASP A 145 -9.00 7.28 -4.18
C ASP A 145 -9.30 8.25 -5.35
N ILE A 146 -8.28 8.53 -6.15
CA ILE A 146 -8.37 9.23 -7.44
C ILE A 146 -8.06 8.22 -8.54
N HIS A 147 -8.92 8.15 -9.55
CA HIS A 147 -8.78 7.25 -10.68
C HIS A 147 -8.60 8.06 -11.97
N LEU A 148 -7.48 7.81 -12.64
CA LEU A 148 -7.06 8.45 -13.88
C LEU A 148 -6.87 7.36 -14.94
N GLN A 149 -7.52 7.49 -16.10
CA GLN A 149 -7.39 6.54 -17.20
C GLN A 149 -7.55 7.25 -18.53
N VAL A 150 -6.68 6.94 -19.48
CA VAL A 150 -6.76 7.50 -20.84
C VAL A 150 -8.12 7.19 -21.47
N GLY A 151 -8.72 8.21 -22.10
CA GLY A 151 -10.04 8.17 -22.74
C GLY A 151 -11.23 8.39 -21.80
N GLU A 152 -10.99 8.44 -20.49
CA GLU A 152 -12.03 8.52 -19.45
C GLU A 152 -11.91 9.82 -18.63
N PRO A 153 -13.01 10.32 -18.04
CA PRO A 153 -12.94 11.43 -17.09
C PRO A 153 -12.35 10.99 -15.76
N VAL A 154 -11.72 11.95 -15.06
CA VAL A 154 -11.24 11.80 -13.69
C VAL A 154 -12.40 11.37 -12.79
N ARG A 155 -12.15 10.39 -11.91
CA ARG A 155 -13.14 9.93 -10.93
C ARG A 155 -12.53 9.90 -9.54
N PHE A 156 -13.29 10.39 -8.57
CA PHE A 156 -12.96 10.25 -7.15
C PHE A 156 -13.81 9.17 -6.52
N ARG A 157 -13.23 8.38 -5.62
CA ARG A 157 -13.99 7.50 -4.74
C ARG A 157 -14.33 8.26 -3.46
N ILE A 158 -15.60 8.56 -3.23
CA ILE A 158 -16.07 9.28 -2.04
C ILE A 158 -17.04 8.36 -1.30
N GLN A 159 -16.72 8.02 -0.05
CA GLN A 159 -17.51 7.08 0.77
C GLN A 159 -17.85 5.77 0.02
N GLY A 160 -16.86 5.22 -0.69
CA GLY A 160 -16.99 3.99 -1.47
C GLY A 160 -17.60 4.15 -2.87
N LYS A 161 -18.24 5.28 -3.18
CA LYS A 161 -18.90 5.53 -4.47
C LYS A 161 -17.97 6.24 -5.45
N MET A 162 -18.00 5.82 -6.72
CA MET A 162 -17.24 6.46 -7.80
C MET A 162 -18.00 7.68 -8.35
N VAL A 163 -17.41 8.86 -8.23
CA VAL A 163 -17.99 10.15 -8.63
C VAL A 163 -17.13 10.76 -9.73
N LYS A 164 -17.74 11.04 -10.89
CA LYS A 164 -17.07 11.71 -12.02
C LYS A 164 -16.81 13.18 -11.71
N GLN A 165 -15.64 13.66 -12.11
CA GLN A 165 -15.23 15.05 -11.95
C GLN A 165 -15.23 15.72 -13.32
N GLU A 166 -16.38 16.27 -13.71
CA GLU A 166 -16.59 16.86 -15.05
C GLU A 166 -15.64 18.04 -15.33
N THR A 167 -15.17 18.72 -14.29
CA THR A 167 -14.26 19.88 -14.36
C THR A 167 -12.92 19.57 -15.07
N TYR A 168 -12.47 18.32 -15.08
CA TYR A 168 -11.19 17.95 -15.68
C TYR A 168 -11.31 17.36 -17.11
N GLY A 169 -12.53 17.16 -17.60
CA GLY A 169 -12.75 16.53 -18.90
C GLY A 169 -12.21 15.09 -19.00
N LYS A 170 -12.02 14.61 -20.23
CA LYS A 170 -11.42 13.29 -20.50
C LYS A 170 -9.90 13.39 -20.56
N ILE A 171 -9.22 12.39 -19.99
CA ILE A 171 -7.76 12.32 -19.98
C ILE A 171 -7.26 11.84 -21.35
N THR A 172 -6.36 12.60 -21.96
CA THR A 172 -5.66 12.18 -23.19
C THR A 172 -4.38 11.42 -22.87
N ALA A 173 -3.83 10.68 -23.85
CA ALA A 173 -2.57 9.97 -23.68
C ALA A 173 -1.43 10.92 -23.28
N ARG A 174 -1.38 12.12 -23.88
CA ARG A 174 -0.39 13.15 -23.55
C ARG A 174 -0.52 13.63 -22.10
N GLN A 175 -1.74 13.93 -21.64
CA GLN A 175 -1.96 14.33 -20.25
C GLN A 175 -1.55 13.22 -19.28
N PHE A 176 -1.77 11.95 -19.65
CA PHE A 176 -1.34 10.84 -18.83
C PHE A 176 0.19 10.76 -18.69
N GLU A 177 0.94 11.00 -19.76
CA GLU A 177 2.41 11.11 -19.69
C GLU A 177 2.84 12.30 -18.81
N ASP A 178 2.16 13.46 -18.91
CA ASP A 178 2.40 14.60 -18.02
C ASP A 178 2.16 14.21 -16.54
N PHE A 179 1.14 13.39 -16.25
CA PHE A 179 0.88 12.87 -14.90
C PHE A 179 1.97 11.92 -14.42
N LEU A 180 2.49 11.05 -15.29
CA LEU A 180 3.62 10.18 -14.96
C LEU A 180 4.86 11.02 -14.64
N HIS A 181 5.13 12.09 -15.40
CA HIS A 181 6.25 12.98 -15.14
C HIS A 181 6.10 13.77 -13.83
N GLU A 182 4.88 14.14 -13.46
CA GLU A 182 4.59 14.82 -12.20
C GLU A 182 4.74 13.88 -10.99
N VAL A 183 4.27 12.64 -11.11
CA VAL A 183 4.13 11.72 -9.96
C VAL A 183 5.32 10.79 -9.78
N LEU A 184 6.00 10.40 -10.86
CA LEU A 184 7.05 9.38 -10.85
C LEU A 184 8.44 10.00 -11.08
N SER A 185 9.45 9.46 -10.39
CA SER A 185 10.85 9.73 -10.70
C SER A 185 11.26 9.16 -12.06
N THR A 186 12.35 9.66 -12.66
CA THR A 186 12.87 9.17 -13.95
C THR A 186 13.12 7.66 -13.95
N ASN A 187 13.61 7.08 -12.84
CA ASN A 187 13.83 5.64 -12.73
C ASN A 187 12.50 4.87 -12.71
N GLN A 188 11.51 5.37 -11.97
CA GLN A 188 10.18 4.77 -11.93
C GLN A 188 9.45 4.84 -13.27
N GLN A 189 9.61 5.94 -14.02
CA GLN A 189 9.09 6.06 -15.38
C GLN A 189 9.69 4.97 -16.29
N GLU A 190 11.00 4.76 -16.21
CA GLU A 190 11.68 3.69 -16.96
C GLU A 190 11.15 2.30 -16.56
N GLN A 191 11.01 2.06 -15.26
CA GLN A 191 10.47 0.80 -14.75
C GLN A 191 9.05 0.55 -15.25
N PHE A 192 8.18 1.56 -15.20
CA PHE A 192 6.82 1.46 -15.71
C PHE A 192 6.80 1.21 -17.22
N ARG A 193 7.66 1.86 -17.99
CA ARG A 193 7.79 1.65 -19.43
C ARG A 193 8.13 0.19 -19.78
N VAL A 194 8.99 -0.44 -18.99
CA VAL A 194 9.43 -1.83 -19.22
C VAL A 194 8.44 -2.86 -18.64
N ARG A 195 7.96 -2.65 -17.42
CA ARG A 195 7.13 -3.61 -16.68
C ARG A 195 5.64 -3.47 -16.96
N GLN A 196 5.20 -2.32 -17.48
CA GLN A 196 3.81 -1.96 -17.73
C GLN A 196 2.92 -1.89 -16.47
N GLU A 197 3.50 -2.09 -15.28
CA GLU A 197 2.88 -1.98 -13.97
C GLU A 197 3.91 -1.41 -12.98
N LEU A 198 3.45 -0.56 -12.06
CA LEU A 198 4.29 0.02 -11.01
C LEU A 198 3.45 0.39 -9.78
N ASP A 199 3.86 -0.09 -8.61
CA ASP A 199 3.41 0.43 -7.31
C ASP A 199 4.47 1.36 -6.71
N THR A 200 4.05 2.52 -6.24
CA THR A 200 4.90 3.48 -5.54
C THR A 200 4.10 4.37 -4.59
N ALA A 201 4.73 5.39 -4.02
CA ALA A 201 4.07 6.41 -3.22
C ALA A 201 4.71 7.78 -3.46
N ILE A 202 3.90 8.82 -3.31
CA ILE A 202 4.30 10.23 -3.34
C ILE A 202 3.77 10.93 -2.09
N LEU A 203 4.55 11.83 -1.50
CA LEU A 203 4.15 12.65 -0.36
C LEU A 203 3.91 14.09 -0.85
N TYR A 204 2.68 14.58 -0.70
CA TYR A 204 2.35 16.00 -0.82
C TYR A 204 2.47 16.61 0.57
N GLU A 205 3.61 17.26 0.85
CA GLU A 205 3.95 17.78 2.17
C GLU A 205 2.83 18.66 2.76
N GLY A 206 2.50 18.42 4.04
CA GLY A 206 1.45 19.15 4.75
C GLY A 206 0.02 18.83 4.29
N MET A 207 -0.17 17.98 3.28
CA MET A 207 -1.47 17.67 2.70
C MET A 207 -1.85 16.20 2.85
N VAL A 208 -1.19 15.31 2.10
CA VAL A 208 -1.57 13.90 2.02
C VAL A 208 -0.42 13.07 1.46
N ARG A 209 -0.33 11.80 1.88
CA ARG A 209 0.50 10.82 1.18
C ARG A 209 -0.37 10.04 0.21
N CYS A 210 0.07 9.85 -1.02
CA CYS A 210 -0.65 9.03 -1.99
C CYS A 210 0.12 7.75 -2.27
N ARG A 211 -0.52 6.59 -2.11
CA ARG A 211 -0.04 5.36 -2.76
C ARG A 211 -0.48 5.39 -4.22
N VAL A 212 0.45 5.21 -5.14
CA VAL A 212 0.23 5.31 -6.57
C VAL A 212 0.40 3.94 -7.18
N ASN A 213 -0.61 3.49 -7.91
CA ASN A 213 -0.52 2.32 -8.77
C ASN A 213 -0.68 2.77 -10.22
N CYS A 214 0.28 2.43 -11.08
CA CYS A 214 0.24 2.67 -12.52
C CYS A 214 0.14 1.34 -13.25
N SER A 215 -0.70 1.27 -14.27
CA SER A 215 -0.88 0.08 -15.11
C SER A 215 -1.21 0.44 -16.56
N GLN A 216 -1.07 -0.52 -17.47
CA GLN A 216 -1.55 -0.39 -18.85
C GLN A 216 -2.96 -0.99 -19.00
N SER A 217 -3.79 -0.35 -19.82
CA SER A 217 -5.12 -0.83 -20.17
C SER A 217 -5.33 -0.79 -21.69
N ILE A 218 -6.42 -1.39 -22.17
CA ILE A 218 -6.80 -1.36 -23.61
C ILE A 218 -6.93 0.07 -24.13
N MET A 219 -7.37 1.01 -23.29
CA MET A 219 -7.54 2.42 -23.65
C MET A 219 -6.26 3.25 -23.51
N GLY A 220 -5.17 2.65 -23.02
CA GLY A 220 -3.92 3.33 -22.66
C GLY A 220 -3.63 3.24 -21.17
N GLY A 221 -2.71 4.07 -20.68
CA GLY A 221 -2.27 4.07 -19.29
C GLY A 221 -3.39 4.40 -18.29
N ALA A 222 -3.27 3.83 -17.10
CA ALA A 222 -4.13 4.07 -15.96
C ALA A 222 -3.28 4.32 -14.71
N MET A 223 -3.76 5.22 -13.85
CA MET A 223 -3.14 5.58 -12.57
C MET A 223 -4.21 5.69 -11.50
N VAL A 224 -3.96 5.08 -10.34
CA VAL A 224 -4.81 5.19 -9.16
C VAL A 224 -3.98 5.75 -8.01
N LEU A 225 -4.44 6.85 -7.42
CA LEU A 225 -3.85 7.43 -6.22
C LEU A 225 -4.77 7.16 -5.03
N ARG A 226 -4.33 6.37 -4.06
CA ARG A 226 -5.02 6.21 -2.78
C ARG A 226 -4.50 7.23 -1.78
N LEU A 227 -5.40 8.05 -1.25
CA LEU A 227 -5.08 9.12 -0.30
C LEU A 227 -4.94 8.55 1.12
N ILE A 228 -3.77 8.76 1.71
CA ILE A 228 -3.40 8.35 3.06
C ILE A 228 -3.23 9.63 3.90
N SER A 229 -4.09 9.78 4.89
CA SER A 229 -4.11 10.95 5.79
C SER A 229 -2.78 11.11 6.55
N LEU A 230 -2.32 12.36 6.69
CA LEU A 230 -1.19 12.69 7.56
C LEU A 230 -1.61 12.87 9.04
N ASP A 231 -2.92 12.99 9.33
CA ASP A 231 -3.41 13.08 10.71
C ASP A 231 -3.28 11.72 11.41
N VAL A 232 -2.23 11.56 12.21
CA VAL A 232 -2.06 10.43 13.11
C VAL A 232 -2.89 10.68 14.37
N PRO A 233 -3.86 9.84 14.75
CA PRO A 233 -4.67 10.10 15.93
C PRO A 233 -3.86 10.04 17.25
N THR A 234 -4.22 10.84 18.24
CA THR A 234 -3.67 10.73 19.62
C THR A 234 -4.26 9.51 20.34
N LEU A 235 -3.56 8.94 21.33
CA LEU A 235 -4.06 7.85 22.19
C LEU A 235 -5.45 8.17 22.77
N ARG A 236 -5.65 9.38 23.31
CA ARG A 236 -6.92 9.86 23.86
C ARG A 236 -8.05 9.89 22.83
N LYS A 237 -7.79 10.35 21.61
CA LYS A 237 -8.78 10.38 20.51
C LYS A 237 -9.26 8.98 20.13
N LEU A 238 -8.40 7.97 20.31
CA LEU A 238 -8.73 6.57 20.08
C LEU A 238 -9.39 5.88 21.29
N GLY A 239 -9.48 6.55 22.44
CA GLY A 239 -9.94 5.94 23.69
C GLY A 239 -9.01 4.84 24.22
N LEU A 240 -7.73 4.89 23.87
CA LEU A 240 -6.76 3.89 24.33
C LEU A 240 -6.28 4.21 25.77
N PRO A 241 -6.02 3.19 26.60
CA PRO A 241 -5.55 3.40 27.98
C PRO A 241 -4.18 4.10 28.07
N ASP A 242 -4.00 4.92 29.11
CA ASP A 242 -2.78 5.74 29.31
C ASP A 242 -1.49 4.91 29.42
N ILE A 243 -1.59 3.64 29.88
CA ILE A 243 -0.44 2.72 29.97
C ILE A 243 0.25 2.52 28.62
N LEU A 244 -0.44 2.68 27.48
CA LEU A 244 0.21 2.60 26.16
C LEU A 244 1.20 3.75 25.94
N GLY A 245 0.93 4.94 26.48
CA GLY A 245 1.88 6.06 26.46
C GLY A 245 3.11 5.75 27.29
N VAL A 246 2.92 5.28 28.52
CA VAL A 246 4.01 4.87 29.43
C VAL A 246 4.88 3.78 28.79
N LEU A 247 4.27 2.76 28.20
CA LEU A 247 4.99 1.70 27.50
C LEU A 247 5.77 2.21 26.30
N ALA A 248 5.26 3.19 25.55
CA ALA A 248 5.97 3.79 24.42
C ALA A 248 7.20 4.62 24.85
N GLU A 249 7.23 5.08 26.10
CA GLU A 249 8.34 5.83 26.69
C GLU A 249 9.44 4.94 27.30
N GLU A 250 9.26 3.61 27.29
CA GLU A 250 10.27 2.67 27.78
C GLU A 250 11.64 2.90 27.11
N ARG A 251 12.73 2.69 27.86
CA ARG A 251 14.09 2.90 27.32
C ARG A 251 14.51 1.79 26.36
N GLN A 252 14.14 0.55 26.68
CA GLN A 252 14.53 -0.63 25.90
C GLN A 252 13.58 -1.80 26.13
N GLY A 253 13.55 -2.71 25.17
CA GLY A 253 12.82 -3.97 25.24
C GLY A 253 11.86 -4.14 24.06
N LEU A 254 11.07 -5.21 24.08
CA LEU A 254 10.16 -5.60 23.02
C LEU A 254 8.71 -5.36 23.46
N ILE A 255 7.96 -4.59 22.67
CA ILE A 255 6.51 -4.45 22.83
C ILE A 255 5.83 -5.00 21.59
N LEU A 256 4.88 -5.90 21.79
CA LEU A 256 4.13 -6.53 20.72
C LEU A 256 2.70 -5.98 20.69
N VAL A 257 2.28 -5.49 19.52
CA VAL A 257 0.87 -5.16 19.26
C VAL A 257 0.28 -6.20 18.33
N THR A 258 -0.73 -6.93 18.79
CA THR A 258 -1.26 -8.10 18.10
C THR A 258 -2.76 -8.01 17.86
N GLY A 259 -3.26 -8.84 16.97
CA GLY A 259 -4.66 -8.89 16.58
C GLY A 259 -4.83 -9.30 15.13
N SER A 260 -6.07 -9.58 14.73
CA SER A 260 -6.41 -9.97 13.36
C SER A 260 -6.07 -8.86 12.34
N VAL A 261 -6.15 -9.19 11.06
CA VAL A 261 -6.12 -8.17 10.00
C VAL A 261 -7.24 -7.14 10.28
N ASN A 262 -6.96 -5.86 10.03
CA ASN A 262 -7.88 -4.75 10.29
C ASN A 262 -8.35 -4.62 11.75
N SER A 263 -7.58 -5.10 12.72
CA SER A 263 -7.86 -4.84 14.14
C SER A 263 -7.38 -3.47 14.62
N GLY A 264 -6.78 -2.63 13.76
CA GLY A 264 -6.32 -1.28 14.14
C GLY A 264 -4.93 -1.20 14.77
N LYS A 265 -4.09 -2.26 14.66
CA LYS A 265 -2.72 -2.29 15.19
C LYS A 265 -1.87 -1.10 14.75
N SER A 266 -1.82 -0.84 13.44
CA SER A 266 -1.04 0.26 12.87
C SER A 266 -1.51 1.61 13.40
N THR A 267 -2.82 1.78 13.61
CA THR A 267 -3.40 3.00 14.20
C THR A 267 -2.95 3.20 15.65
N SER A 268 -2.98 2.14 16.47
CA SER A 268 -2.53 2.21 17.87
C SER A 268 -1.03 2.46 17.99
N LEU A 269 -0.22 1.78 17.16
CA LEU A 269 1.22 2.01 17.10
C LEU A 269 1.58 3.42 16.62
N ALA A 270 0.89 3.93 15.61
CA ALA A 270 1.07 5.31 15.17
C ALA A 270 0.70 6.29 16.30
N ALA A 271 -0.37 6.04 17.07
CA ALA A 271 -0.72 6.88 18.22
C ALA A 271 0.35 6.83 19.34
N MET A 272 0.94 5.65 19.60
CA MET A 272 2.06 5.50 20.54
C MET A 272 3.32 6.24 20.07
N LEU A 273 3.70 6.11 18.80
CA LEU A 273 4.84 6.83 18.23
C LEU A 273 4.60 8.34 18.18
N ARG A 274 3.36 8.78 17.91
CA ARG A 274 2.98 10.18 18.00
C ARG A 274 3.19 10.72 19.41
N HIS A 275 2.74 9.99 20.43
CA HIS A 275 2.93 10.37 21.83
C HIS A 275 4.41 10.62 22.15
N VAL A 276 5.30 9.68 21.77
CA VAL A 276 6.75 9.86 21.96
C VAL A 276 7.29 11.05 21.16
N ASN A 277 6.90 11.17 19.89
CA ASN A 277 7.37 12.25 19.02
C ASN A 277 6.97 13.65 19.51
N GLU A 278 5.86 13.77 20.24
CA GLU A 278 5.40 15.02 20.85
C GLU A 278 6.03 15.31 22.21
N THR A 279 6.56 14.30 22.91
CA THR A 279 6.96 14.42 24.33
C THR A 279 8.46 14.23 24.58
N LEU A 280 9.17 13.48 23.74
CA LEU A 280 10.57 13.08 23.98
C LEU A 280 11.48 13.36 22.78
N PRO A 281 12.76 13.72 23.01
CA PRO A 281 13.76 13.85 21.96
C PRO A 281 14.43 12.52 21.64
N ARG A 282 13.81 11.70 20.77
CA ARG A 282 14.31 10.37 20.37
C ARG A 282 14.53 10.25 18.86
N LYS A 283 15.36 9.28 18.46
CA LYS A 283 15.45 8.79 17.08
C LYS A 283 14.51 7.60 16.89
N ILE A 284 13.48 7.78 16.06
CA ILE A 284 12.50 6.75 15.73
C ILE A 284 12.75 6.27 14.29
N VAL A 285 12.92 4.97 14.12
CA VAL A 285 13.04 4.33 12.80
C VAL A 285 11.90 3.34 12.60
N THR A 286 11.11 3.48 11.54
CA THR A 286 10.05 2.53 11.19
C THR A 286 10.39 1.77 9.91
N ILE A 287 10.02 0.51 9.87
CA ILE A 287 10.15 -0.38 8.71
C ILE A 287 8.79 -1.01 8.47
N GLU A 288 8.12 -0.64 7.38
CA GLU A 288 6.70 -0.94 7.13
C GLU A 288 6.49 -1.45 5.70
N ASP A 289 5.38 -2.16 5.46
CA ASP A 289 5.01 -2.73 4.15
C ASP A 289 3.49 -2.74 3.96
N PRO A 290 2.87 -1.66 3.44
CA PRO A 290 3.44 -0.33 3.21
C PRO A 290 3.40 0.54 4.49
N ILE A 291 3.94 1.76 4.42
CA ILE A 291 3.72 2.77 5.45
C ILE A 291 2.23 3.16 5.48
N GLU A 292 1.59 3.11 6.64
CA GLU A 292 0.16 3.42 6.80
C GLU A 292 -0.09 4.84 7.34
N TYR A 293 0.83 5.35 8.17
CA TYR A 293 0.76 6.66 8.78
C TYR A 293 2.08 7.39 8.58
N VAL A 294 2.02 8.68 8.26
CA VAL A 294 3.23 9.50 8.10
C VAL A 294 3.45 10.34 9.35
N HIS A 295 4.65 10.24 9.91
CA HIS A 295 5.08 10.97 11.08
C HIS A 295 6.08 12.06 10.68
N SER A 296 5.63 13.32 10.68
CA SER A 296 6.55 14.45 10.63
C SER A 296 7.37 14.52 11.92
N SER A 297 8.65 14.84 11.81
CA SER A 297 9.52 15.02 12.99
C SER A 297 9.04 16.20 13.84
N ASN A 298 9.07 16.03 15.16
CA ASN A 298 8.77 17.09 16.13
C ASN A 298 9.88 17.12 17.20
N GLN A 299 9.62 16.66 18.43
CA GLN A 299 10.68 16.51 19.43
C GLN A 299 11.61 15.36 19.03
N SER A 300 11.03 14.29 18.46
CA SER A 300 11.77 13.17 17.91
C SER A 300 12.08 13.35 16.43
N LEU A 301 13.22 12.79 16.00
CA LEU A 301 13.55 12.61 14.59
C LEU A 301 12.97 11.30 14.10
N VAL A 302 12.05 11.34 13.14
CA VAL A 302 11.37 10.16 12.61
C VAL A 302 11.88 9.81 11.21
N SER A 303 12.21 8.55 10.98
CA SER A 303 12.66 8.03 9.68
C SER A 303 11.89 6.76 9.33
N GLN A 304 11.01 6.85 8.34
CA GLN A 304 10.15 5.74 7.93
C GLN A 304 10.64 5.12 6.63
N ARG A 305 10.74 3.78 6.61
CA ARG A 305 11.22 3.01 5.47
C ARG A 305 10.13 2.06 5.02
N GLU A 306 9.79 2.13 3.74
CA GLU A 306 8.83 1.21 3.12
C GLU A 306 9.60 0.11 2.40
N VAL A 307 9.22 -1.14 2.65
CA VAL A 307 9.76 -2.31 1.96
C VAL A 307 9.29 -2.30 0.50
N GLY A 308 10.19 -2.64 -0.42
CA GLY A 308 9.99 -2.54 -1.86
C GLY A 308 10.27 -1.14 -2.45
N LEU A 309 10.25 -0.08 -1.63
CA LEU A 309 10.49 1.30 -2.09
C LEU A 309 11.81 1.88 -1.55
N HIS A 310 11.98 1.92 -0.23
CA HIS A 310 13.17 2.47 0.44
C HIS A 310 14.20 1.39 0.83
N THR A 311 13.78 0.11 0.83
CA THR A 311 14.59 -1.05 1.19
C THR A 311 14.03 -2.28 0.50
N GLN A 312 14.86 -3.25 0.15
CA GLN A 312 14.39 -4.45 -0.55
C GLN A 312 13.66 -5.42 0.38
N GLU A 313 14.23 -5.66 1.57
CA GLU A 313 13.67 -6.60 2.55
C GLU A 313 13.68 -6.01 3.97
N PHE A 314 12.81 -6.54 4.84
CA PHE A 314 12.74 -6.17 6.26
C PHE A 314 14.07 -6.36 6.99
N LYS A 315 14.71 -7.51 6.79
CA LYS A 315 15.97 -7.88 7.47
C LYS A 315 17.11 -6.89 7.20
N ASP A 316 17.23 -6.43 5.96
CA ASP A 316 18.28 -5.50 5.55
C ASP A 316 18.01 -4.12 6.12
N ALA A 317 16.72 -3.73 6.14
CA ALA A 317 16.29 -2.49 6.73
C ALA A 317 16.61 -2.46 8.23
N LEU A 318 16.29 -3.53 8.94
CA LEU A 318 16.48 -3.66 10.38
C LEU A 318 17.96 -3.69 10.76
N ARG A 319 18.79 -4.44 10.04
CA ARG A 319 20.26 -4.40 10.21
C ARG A 319 20.84 -3.02 9.98
N GLY A 320 20.34 -2.30 8.98
CA GLY A 320 20.73 -0.93 8.69
C GLY A 320 20.32 0.03 9.80
N ALA A 321 19.09 -0.12 10.32
CA ALA A 321 18.54 0.72 11.38
C ALA A 321 19.41 0.69 12.64
N LEU A 322 19.95 -0.47 13.03
CA LEU A 322 20.84 -0.60 14.20
C LEU A 322 22.16 0.21 14.10
N ARG A 323 22.50 0.72 12.92
CA ARG A 323 23.68 1.61 12.72
C ARG A 323 23.28 3.07 12.50
N GLN A 324 22.00 3.41 12.68
CA GLN A 324 21.45 4.76 12.51
C GLN A 324 21.20 5.46 13.85
N ASP A 325 21.79 4.96 14.93
CA ASP A 325 21.61 5.46 16.29
C ASP A 325 20.12 5.58 16.70
N PRO A 326 19.28 4.54 16.51
CA PRO A 326 17.87 4.63 16.88
C PRO A 326 17.67 4.44 18.38
N ASP A 327 16.70 5.14 18.95
CA ASP A 327 16.17 4.82 20.29
C ASP A 327 14.98 3.85 20.18
N ILE A 328 14.15 4.04 19.15
CA ILE A 328 12.94 3.24 18.91
C ILE A 328 12.97 2.68 17.49
N ILE A 329 12.68 1.38 17.37
CA ILE A 329 12.53 0.68 16.09
C ILE A 329 11.13 0.10 16.00
N LEU A 330 10.34 0.52 15.00
CA LEU A 330 9.08 -0.14 14.65
C LEU A 330 9.30 -1.11 13.50
N ILE A 331 8.92 -2.37 13.73
CA ILE A 331 8.86 -3.43 12.73
C ILE A 331 7.38 -3.69 12.41
N GLY A 332 6.97 -3.32 11.19
CA GLY A 332 5.59 -3.38 10.74
C GLY A 332 4.97 -4.77 10.90
N GLU A 333 5.72 -5.84 10.62
CA GLU A 333 5.30 -7.22 10.92
C GLU A 333 6.51 -8.15 11.10
N MET A 334 6.43 -9.07 12.05
CA MET A 334 7.43 -10.12 12.25
C MET A 334 6.97 -11.44 11.59
N ARG A 335 7.38 -11.65 10.34
CA ARG A 335 6.95 -12.79 9.52
C ARG A 335 7.89 -14.00 9.55
N ASP A 336 9.15 -13.77 9.92
CA ASP A 336 10.21 -14.77 9.81
C ASP A 336 11.15 -14.74 11.03
N ARG A 337 11.89 -15.84 11.20
CA ARG A 337 12.83 -16.04 12.31
C ARG A 337 13.93 -14.98 12.32
N GLU A 338 14.47 -14.59 11.17
CA GLU A 338 15.60 -13.68 11.09
C GLU A 338 15.24 -12.27 11.58
N THR A 339 14.03 -11.82 11.23
CA THR A 339 13.44 -10.57 11.72
C THR A 339 13.23 -10.63 13.24
N VAL A 340 12.67 -11.74 13.76
CA VAL A 340 12.46 -11.94 15.22
C VAL A 340 13.79 -11.97 15.98
N ASP A 341 14.79 -12.73 15.52
CA ASP A 341 16.12 -12.81 16.13
C ASP A 341 16.80 -11.44 16.21
N THR A 342 16.61 -10.62 15.20
CA THR A 342 17.19 -9.27 15.16
C THR A 342 16.42 -8.31 16.07
N ALA A 343 15.10 -8.42 16.14
CA ALA A 343 14.26 -7.65 17.06
C ALA A 343 14.59 -7.95 18.54
N ILE A 344 14.74 -9.23 18.89
CA ILE A 344 15.11 -9.66 20.26
C ILE A 344 16.49 -9.10 20.62
N ARG A 345 17.49 -9.27 19.75
CA ARG A 345 18.83 -8.73 19.99
C ARG A 345 18.82 -7.22 20.17
N ALA A 346 18.15 -6.48 19.29
CA ALA A 346 18.02 -5.02 19.40
C ALA A 346 17.40 -4.60 20.75
N SER A 347 16.35 -5.31 21.17
CA SER A 347 15.64 -5.10 22.44
C SER A 347 16.54 -5.32 23.66
N LEU A 348 17.43 -6.31 23.59
CA LEU A 348 18.39 -6.61 24.66
C LEU A 348 19.58 -5.65 24.66
N THR A 349 19.91 -5.02 23.53
CA THR A 349 21.05 -4.12 23.37
C THR A 349 20.67 -2.63 23.43
N GLY A 350 19.65 -2.28 24.21
CA GLY A 350 19.35 -0.88 24.54
C GLY A 350 18.32 -0.17 23.67
N HIS A 351 17.64 -0.85 22.75
CA HIS A 351 16.62 -0.25 21.89
C HIS A 351 15.22 -0.62 22.37
N LEU A 352 14.25 0.28 22.22
CA LEU A 352 12.85 -0.09 22.29
C LEU A 352 12.38 -0.57 20.92
N VAL A 353 11.94 -1.82 20.82
CA VAL A 353 11.42 -2.41 19.60
C VAL A 353 9.90 -2.58 19.72
N LEU A 354 9.17 -1.98 18.79
CA LEU A 354 7.74 -2.18 18.60
C LEU A 354 7.55 -3.14 17.43
N GLY A 355 6.71 -4.17 17.59
CA GLY A 355 6.45 -5.12 16.52
C GLY A 355 5.00 -5.59 16.46
N THR A 356 4.56 -6.05 15.29
CA THR A 356 3.23 -6.67 15.15
C THR A 356 3.26 -8.15 14.83
N LEU A 357 2.21 -8.85 15.30
CA LEU A 357 1.91 -10.24 14.97
C LEU A 357 0.40 -10.41 14.71
N HIS A 358 0.05 -11.32 13.80
CA HIS A 358 -1.33 -11.68 13.49
C HIS A 358 -1.83 -12.79 14.43
N THR A 359 -1.91 -12.50 15.72
CA THR A 359 -2.35 -13.46 16.74
C THR A 359 -3.37 -12.82 17.67
N LYS A 360 -4.33 -13.60 18.16
CA LYS A 360 -5.30 -13.14 19.17
C LYS A 360 -4.84 -13.57 20.55
N GLY A 361 -4.79 -12.63 21.48
CA GLY A 361 -4.39 -12.85 22.87
C GLY A 361 -2.88 -12.69 23.11
N SER A 362 -2.54 -12.22 24.31
CA SER A 362 -1.19 -11.88 24.74
C SER A 362 -0.29 -13.10 24.85
N VAL A 363 -0.75 -14.13 25.56
CA VAL A 363 -0.02 -15.40 25.75
C VAL A 363 0.18 -16.14 24.43
N ASN A 364 -0.81 -16.08 23.53
CA ASN A 364 -0.70 -16.71 22.21
C ASN A 364 0.34 -16.01 21.34
N ALA A 365 0.50 -14.69 21.44
CA ALA A 365 1.55 -13.96 20.74
C ALA A 365 2.95 -14.41 21.19
N PHE A 366 3.14 -14.59 22.50
CA PHE A 366 4.38 -15.14 23.04
C PHE A 366 4.66 -16.55 22.50
N LYS A 367 3.66 -17.44 22.51
CA LYS A 367 3.77 -18.78 21.89
C LYS A 367 4.09 -18.71 20.40
N ARG A 368 3.51 -17.73 19.68
CA ARG A 368 3.75 -17.54 18.25
C ARG A 368 5.20 -17.21 17.96
N LEU A 369 5.87 -16.44 18.83
CA LEU A 369 7.31 -16.19 18.69
C LEU A 369 8.13 -17.48 18.82
N LEU A 370 7.80 -18.34 19.80
CA LEU A 370 8.49 -19.63 19.98
C LEU A 370 8.33 -20.57 18.78
N ASN A 371 7.21 -20.48 18.05
CA ASN A 371 6.94 -21.32 16.89
C ASN A 371 7.83 -21.03 15.66
N PHE A 372 8.66 -19.98 15.69
CA PHE A 372 9.70 -19.77 14.67
C PHE A 372 10.95 -20.64 14.88
N TYR A 373 11.03 -21.36 15.99
CA TYR A 373 12.20 -22.12 16.42
C TYR A 373 11.88 -23.60 16.57
N THR A 374 12.90 -24.44 16.40
CA THR A 374 12.74 -25.89 16.59
C THR A 374 12.55 -26.21 18.08
N PRO A 375 11.94 -27.35 18.45
CA PRO A 375 11.71 -27.71 19.85
C PRO A 375 12.96 -27.66 20.73
N GLU A 376 14.13 -27.98 20.17
CA GLU A 376 15.42 -27.98 20.85
C GLU A 376 15.91 -26.56 21.18
N GLU A 377 15.56 -25.58 20.35
CA GLU A 377 15.94 -24.17 20.52
C GLU A 377 14.98 -23.41 21.44
N GLN A 378 13.73 -23.88 21.56
CA GLN A 378 12.66 -23.15 22.24
C GLN A 378 12.96 -22.86 23.72
N GLU A 379 13.67 -23.73 24.44
CA GLU A 379 14.03 -23.46 25.83
C GLU A 379 14.97 -22.26 25.96
N THR A 380 16.03 -22.23 25.14
CA THR A 380 17.02 -21.14 25.15
C THR A 380 16.39 -19.83 24.67
N VAL A 381 15.61 -19.89 23.60
CA VAL A 381 14.99 -18.71 23.01
C VAL A 381 13.87 -18.16 23.89
N ARG A 382 13.15 -19.02 24.63
CA ARG A 382 12.15 -18.58 25.62
C ARG A 382 12.76 -17.62 26.62
N ILE A 383 13.93 -17.93 27.17
CA ILE A 383 14.63 -17.05 28.11
C ILE A 383 14.90 -15.69 27.47
N GLN A 384 15.44 -15.69 26.24
CA GLN A 384 15.75 -14.45 25.52
C GLN A 384 14.50 -13.61 25.20
N ILE A 385 13.40 -14.23 24.79
CA ILE A 385 12.13 -13.54 24.53
C ILE A 385 11.59 -12.95 25.82
N VAL A 386 11.57 -13.72 26.91
CA VAL A 386 11.06 -13.26 28.21
C VAL A 386 11.90 -12.08 28.73
N ASP A 387 13.22 -12.13 28.58
CA ASP A 387 14.10 -11.04 29.02
C ASP A 387 13.94 -9.77 28.17
N ALA A 388 13.72 -9.93 26.87
CA ALA A 388 13.48 -8.82 25.95
C ALA A 388 12.08 -8.20 26.14
N LEU A 389 11.06 -9.00 26.43
CA LEU A 389 9.66 -8.58 26.43
C LEU A 389 9.34 -7.56 27.53
N ARG A 390 8.60 -6.51 27.17
CA ARG A 390 8.06 -5.50 28.09
C ARG A 390 6.56 -5.61 28.21
N ALA A 391 5.86 -5.74 27.08
CA ALA A 391 4.42 -5.91 27.08
C ALA A 391 3.91 -6.58 25.80
N VAL A 392 2.73 -7.18 25.91
CA VAL A 392 1.94 -7.60 24.75
C VAL A 392 0.56 -6.96 24.84
N ILE A 393 0.17 -6.27 23.77
CA ILE A 393 -1.11 -5.58 23.62
C ILE A 393 -1.89 -6.30 22.51
N ALA A 394 -2.88 -7.11 22.87
CA ALA A 394 -3.73 -7.80 21.90
C ALA A 394 -5.04 -7.02 21.70
N GLN A 395 -5.32 -6.66 20.45
CA GLN A 395 -6.38 -5.73 20.09
C GLN A 395 -7.48 -6.39 19.24
N ALA A 396 -8.73 -6.12 19.62
CA ALA A 396 -9.93 -6.40 18.84
C ALA A 396 -10.69 -5.10 18.56
N LEU A 397 -11.32 -4.99 17.38
CA LEU A 397 -12.26 -3.90 17.09
C LEU A 397 -13.69 -4.39 17.21
N VAL A 398 -14.50 -3.66 17.99
CA VAL A 398 -15.89 -3.99 18.26
C VAL A 398 -16.79 -2.87 17.70
N PRO A 399 -17.89 -3.21 17.01
CA PRO A 399 -18.89 -2.21 16.60
C PRO A 399 -19.42 -1.43 17.80
N THR A 400 -19.63 -0.12 17.64
CA THR A 400 -20.23 0.72 18.69
C THR A 400 -21.72 0.93 18.45
N VAL A 401 -22.47 1.22 19.53
CA VAL A 401 -23.91 1.51 19.45
C VAL A 401 -24.23 2.77 18.63
N HIS A 402 -23.29 3.72 18.56
CA HIS A 402 -23.42 4.98 17.82
C HIS A 402 -22.89 4.90 16.38
N GLY A 403 -22.48 3.73 15.92
CA GLY A 403 -21.85 3.53 14.63
C GLY A 403 -20.33 3.76 14.67
N GLY A 404 -19.61 3.03 13.82
CA GLY A 404 -18.15 2.97 13.86
C GLY A 404 -17.66 1.78 14.69
N ARG A 405 -16.42 1.87 15.19
CA ARG A 405 -15.77 0.80 15.96
C ARG A 405 -14.92 1.38 17.08
N THR A 406 -14.83 0.66 18.18
CA THR A 406 -13.91 0.94 19.31
C THR A 406 -12.92 -0.20 19.49
N ALA A 407 -11.77 0.07 20.09
CA ALA A 407 -10.77 -0.95 20.40
C ALA A 407 -10.98 -1.53 21.80
N ALA A 408 -11.04 -2.86 21.91
CA ALA A 408 -10.89 -3.59 23.15
C ALA A 408 -9.47 -4.16 23.22
N LEU A 409 -8.75 -3.86 24.31
CA LEU A 409 -7.34 -4.24 24.47
C LEU A 409 -7.17 -5.20 25.63
N GLU A 410 -6.57 -6.35 25.36
CA GLU A 410 -5.89 -7.16 26.37
C GLU A 410 -4.45 -6.70 26.50
N ILE A 411 -3.99 -6.43 27.72
CA ILE A 411 -2.67 -5.88 27.99
C ILE A 411 -1.98 -6.77 29.02
N MET A 412 -0.85 -7.35 28.64
CA MET A 412 0.02 -8.12 29.53
C MET A 412 1.34 -7.38 29.69
N VAL A 413 1.58 -6.81 30.88
CA VAL A 413 2.87 -6.21 31.24
C VAL A 413 3.79 -7.30 31.80
N ASN A 414 5.03 -7.36 31.31
CA ASN A 414 5.98 -8.42 31.66
C ASN A 414 6.76 -8.10 32.95
N THR A 415 6.05 -8.11 34.08
CA THR A 415 6.62 -7.98 35.43
C THR A 415 7.46 -9.20 35.81
N ASP A 416 8.24 -9.11 36.89
CA ASP A 416 9.10 -10.22 37.34
C ASP A 416 8.33 -11.53 37.58
N THR A 417 7.10 -11.45 38.09
CA THR A 417 6.24 -12.62 38.28
C THR A 417 5.71 -13.18 36.96
N ILE A 418 5.32 -12.31 36.03
CA ILE A 418 4.90 -12.74 34.68
C ILE A 418 6.07 -13.39 33.94
N ARG A 419 7.31 -12.90 34.11
CA ARG A 419 8.51 -13.51 33.54
C ARG A 419 8.70 -14.95 34.01
N ASP A 420 8.60 -15.19 35.32
CA ASP A 420 8.68 -16.53 35.91
C ASP A 420 7.60 -17.46 35.34
N TYR A 421 6.36 -16.98 35.21
CA TYR A 421 5.28 -17.78 34.64
C TYR A 421 5.41 -18.02 33.13
N LEU A 422 5.93 -17.07 32.35
CA LEU A 422 6.22 -17.28 30.93
C LEU A 422 7.35 -18.29 30.73
N GLN A 423 8.34 -18.31 31.62
CA GLN A 423 9.40 -19.32 31.64
C GLN A 423 8.83 -20.72 31.93
N LYS A 424 7.96 -20.83 32.95
CA LYS A 424 7.33 -22.10 33.36
C LYS A 424 6.20 -22.57 32.43
N GLY A 425 5.64 -21.69 31.60
CA GLY A 425 4.44 -21.97 30.82
C GLY A 425 3.15 -22.00 31.66
N ALA A 426 3.12 -21.28 32.78
CA ALA A 426 2.03 -21.20 33.74
C ALA A 426 0.97 -20.17 33.28
N ILE A 427 0.13 -20.59 32.33
CA ILE A 427 -0.80 -19.70 31.60
C ILE A 427 -1.93 -19.19 32.49
N GLU A 428 -2.46 -20.04 33.37
CA GLU A 428 -3.61 -19.69 34.21
C GLU A 428 -3.22 -18.59 35.20
N GLU A 429 -2.04 -18.70 35.78
CA GLU A 429 -1.46 -17.74 36.70
C GLU A 429 -1.16 -16.39 36.02
N ILE A 430 -0.75 -16.41 34.74
CA ILE A 430 -0.61 -15.18 33.94
C ILE A 430 -1.95 -14.46 33.81
N TYR A 431 -3.02 -15.17 33.45
CA TYR A 431 -4.34 -14.54 33.32
C TYR A 431 -4.89 -14.04 34.66
N GLN A 432 -4.64 -14.76 35.76
CA GLN A 432 -5.00 -14.30 37.10
C GLN A 432 -4.31 -12.98 37.45
N LEU A 433 -3.00 -12.86 37.21
CA LEU A 433 -2.27 -11.61 37.45
C LEU A 433 -2.72 -10.48 36.54
N MET A 434 -2.97 -10.77 35.25
CA MET A 434 -3.52 -9.77 34.34
C MET A 434 -4.88 -9.24 34.81
N GLU A 435 -5.70 -10.10 35.41
CA GLU A 435 -7.00 -9.72 35.93
C GLU A 435 -6.91 -8.85 37.20
N GLU A 436 -5.90 -9.09 38.05
CA GLU A 436 -5.61 -8.20 39.19
C GLU A 436 -5.24 -6.78 38.74
N GLY A 437 -4.53 -6.65 37.61
CA GLY A 437 -4.30 -5.40 36.90
C GLY A 437 -3.51 -4.31 37.65
N LYS A 438 -2.78 -4.66 38.72
CA LYS A 438 -2.01 -3.71 39.56
C LYS A 438 -0.93 -2.94 38.78
N ASP A 439 -0.43 -3.54 37.70
CA ASP A 439 0.64 -3.02 36.84
C ASP A 439 0.10 -2.37 35.55
N GLY A 440 -1.22 -2.20 35.42
CA GLY A 440 -1.88 -1.74 34.20
C GLY A 440 -2.21 -2.86 33.22
N SER A 441 -1.94 -4.12 33.56
CA SER A 441 -2.45 -5.27 32.82
C SER A 441 -3.98 -5.36 32.91
N GLN A 442 -4.58 -5.98 31.90
CA GLN A 442 -6.00 -6.31 31.89
C GLN A 442 -6.29 -7.42 30.90
N THR A 443 -7.32 -8.22 31.15
CA THR A 443 -7.78 -9.23 30.20
C THR A 443 -8.69 -8.63 29.12
N LEU A 444 -8.84 -9.31 27.98
CA LEU A 444 -9.78 -8.86 26.95
C LEU A 444 -11.21 -8.75 27.48
N ASN A 445 -11.63 -9.70 28.32
CA ASN A 445 -12.99 -9.72 28.88
C ASN A 445 -13.23 -8.54 29.84
N GLN A 446 -12.23 -8.11 30.60
CA GLN A 446 -12.32 -6.89 31.40
C GLN A 446 -12.52 -5.66 30.52
N ALA A 447 -11.74 -5.51 29.45
CA ALA A 447 -11.91 -4.40 28.52
C ALA A 447 -13.28 -4.41 27.82
N LEU A 448 -13.78 -5.58 27.43
CA LEU A 448 -15.12 -5.74 26.83
C LEU A 448 -16.24 -5.43 27.83
N PHE A 449 -16.08 -5.86 29.10
CA PHE A 449 -17.00 -5.54 30.17
C PHE A 449 -17.07 -4.04 30.42
N ASP A 450 -15.92 -3.36 30.52
CA ASP A 450 -15.84 -1.91 30.76
C ASP A 450 -16.52 -1.12 29.61
N LEU A 451 -16.32 -1.54 28.35
CA LEU A 451 -16.98 -0.94 27.19
C LEU A 451 -18.50 -1.17 27.17
N TYR A 452 -18.96 -2.35 27.60
CA TYR A 452 -20.38 -2.64 27.72
C TYR A 452 -21.03 -1.83 28.84
N GLU A 453 -20.41 -1.80 30.02
CA GLU A 453 -20.89 -1.05 31.19
C GLU A 453 -20.95 0.46 30.89
N GLY A 454 -19.98 0.97 30.13
CA GLY A 454 -20.00 2.34 29.61
C GLY A 454 -21.03 2.62 28.51
N GLY A 455 -21.81 1.62 28.09
CA GLY A 455 -22.84 1.76 27.05
C GLY A 455 -22.28 1.94 25.64
N VAL A 456 -21.00 1.65 25.41
CA VAL A 456 -20.33 1.88 24.12
C VAL A 456 -20.65 0.78 23.11
N ILE A 457 -20.80 -0.46 23.58
CA ILE A 457 -21.03 -1.66 22.78
C ILE A 457 -22.23 -2.46 23.30
N THR A 458 -22.82 -3.30 22.45
CA THR A 458 -23.93 -4.18 22.86
C THR A 458 -23.40 -5.45 23.53
N PRO A 459 -24.21 -6.13 24.39
CA PRO A 459 -23.82 -7.43 24.94
C PRO A 459 -23.47 -8.46 23.87
N HIS A 460 -24.23 -8.46 22.77
CA HIS A 460 -24.03 -9.38 21.65
C HIS A 460 -22.65 -9.17 20.98
N ASP A 461 -22.30 -7.91 20.71
CA ASP A 461 -21.02 -7.57 20.07
C ASP A 461 -19.84 -7.84 21.01
N ALA A 462 -20.01 -7.60 22.32
CA ALA A 462 -19.02 -7.94 23.33
C ALA A 462 -18.75 -9.45 23.37
N LEU A 463 -19.79 -10.27 23.44
CA LEU A 463 -19.68 -11.74 23.44
C LEU A 463 -19.06 -12.28 22.14
N THR A 464 -19.39 -11.68 21.00
CA THR A 464 -18.82 -12.06 19.70
C THR A 464 -17.32 -11.77 19.59
N ALA A 465 -16.86 -10.70 20.24
CA ALA A 465 -15.45 -10.31 20.25
C ALA A 465 -14.60 -11.09 21.26
N SER A 466 -15.22 -11.64 22.32
CA SER A 466 -14.53 -12.35 23.39
C SER A 466 -13.87 -13.64 22.92
N LEU A 467 -12.69 -13.95 23.49
CA LEU A 467 -12.05 -15.26 23.35
C LEU A 467 -12.66 -16.32 24.28
N PHE A 468 -13.34 -15.89 25.34
CA PHE A 468 -14.00 -16.74 26.33
C PHE A 468 -15.42 -16.21 26.61
N PRO A 469 -16.37 -16.42 25.70
CA PRO A 469 -17.71 -15.81 25.80
C PRO A 469 -18.50 -16.23 27.03
N ASP A 470 -18.33 -17.46 27.50
CA ASP A 470 -19.03 -17.95 28.71
C ASP A 470 -18.60 -17.19 29.96
N ASP A 471 -17.30 -16.91 30.07
CA ASP A 471 -16.74 -16.12 31.17
C ASP A 471 -17.22 -14.66 31.11
N LEU A 472 -17.21 -14.05 29.92
CA LEU A 472 -17.76 -12.71 29.75
C LEU A 472 -19.26 -12.68 30.07
N ASN A 473 -20.03 -13.70 29.67
CA ASN A 473 -21.46 -13.79 29.97
C ASN A 473 -21.71 -13.86 31.49
N TYR A 474 -20.85 -14.55 32.24
CA TYR A 474 -20.87 -14.52 33.71
C TYR A 474 -20.62 -13.10 34.25
N MET A 475 -19.58 -12.42 33.75
CA MET A 475 -19.26 -11.04 34.15
C MET A 475 -20.43 -10.09 33.90
N LEU A 476 -21.04 -10.16 32.71
CA LEU A 476 -22.17 -9.34 32.30
C LEU A 476 -23.42 -9.59 33.16
N LYS A 477 -23.74 -10.86 33.45
CA LYS A 477 -24.92 -11.22 34.26
C LYS A 477 -24.79 -10.81 35.71
N ASN A 478 -23.59 -10.94 36.28
CA ASN A 478 -23.33 -10.65 37.68
C ASN A 478 -22.83 -9.22 37.92
N TYR A 479 -22.75 -8.39 36.87
CA TYR A 479 -22.20 -7.02 36.92
C TYR A 479 -20.87 -6.97 37.67
N THR A 480 -19.96 -7.89 37.31
CA THR A 480 -18.65 -8.03 37.95
C THR A 480 -17.54 -7.97 36.90
N ARG A 481 -16.53 -7.13 37.17
CA ARG A 481 -15.31 -7.05 36.38
C ARG A 481 -14.35 -8.23 36.63
N ARG A 482 -14.73 -9.20 37.47
CA ARG A 482 -13.95 -10.41 37.73
C ARG A 482 -14.48 -11.61 36.94
N SER A 483 -13.56 -12.36 36.37
CA SER A 483 -13.79 -13.63 35.68
C SER A 483 -14.41 -14.66 36.62
N SER A 484 -15.20 -15.58 36.08
CA SER A 484 -15.60 -16.79 36.81
C SER A 484 -14.42 -17.72 37.10
N ARG A 485 -13.27 -17.51 36.44
CA ARG A 485 -12.06 -18.33 36.56
C ARG A 485 -11.11 -17.86 37.67
N SER A 486 -11.27 -16.65 38.19
CA SER A 486 -10.33 -16.05 39.15
C SER A 486 -10.58 -16.36 40.62
N GLY A 487 -11.52 -17.25 40.96
CA GLY A 487 -11.63 -17.68 42.36
C GLY A 487 -12.91 -18.36 42.83
N LEU A 488 -13.89 -18.66 41.98
CA LEU A 488 -15.12 -19.35 42.38
C LEU A 488 -15.61 -20.23 41.23
N MET A 489 -14.94 -21.36 40.95
CA MET A 489 -15.51 -22.56 40.32
C MET A 489 -14.44 -23.67 40.17
N THR A 490 -13.82 -24.12 41.26
CA THR A 490 -12.95 -25.31 41.25
C THR A 490 -13.61 -26.59 41.79
N SER A 491 -14.91 -26.61 42.13
CA SER A 491 -15.60 -27.89 42.38
C SER A 491 -17.14 -27.89 42.30
N GLU A 492 -17.84 -26.77 42.48
CA GLU A 492 -19.30 -26.82 42.70
C GLU A 492 -20.19 -26.69 41.44
N TYR A 493 -19.75 -26.03 40.35
CA TYR A 493 -20.64 -25.90 39.17
C TYR A 493 -20.79 -27.16 38.31
N PHE A 494 -19.86 -28.11 38.37
CA PHE A 494 -20.00 -29.37 37.62
C PHE A 494 -20.95 -30.37 38.29
N ASN A 495 -21.28 -30.19 39.58
CA ASN A 495 -22.19 -31.07 40.31
C ASN A 495 -23.67 -30.67 40.22
N HIS A 496 -24.02 -29.55 39.58
CA HIS A 496 -25.42 -29.10 39.44
C HIS A 496 -26.02 -29.30 38.04
N GLN A 497 -25.30 -29.99 37.14
CA GLN A 497 -25.85 -30.49 35.86
C GLN A 497 -26.05 -32.02 35.84
N MET A 498 -25.92 -32.69 36.98
CA MET A 498 -26.05 -34.15 37.12
C MET A 498 -26.99 -34.55 38.27
N THR A 499 -28.04 -33.76 38.55
CA THR A 499 -29.16 -34.14 39.43
C THR A 499 -30.48 -33.63 38.91
#